data_AF-A0A9X3PIP1-F1
#
_entry.id   AF-A0A9X3PIP1-F1
#
_cell.length_a   1.000
_cell.length_b   1.000
_cell.length_c   1.000
_cell.angle_alpha   90.00
_cell.angle_beta   90.00
_cell.angle_gamma   90.00
#
_symmetry.space_group_name_H-M   'P 1'
#
loop_
_entity.id
_entity.type
_entity.pdbx_description
1 polymer ?
#
loop_
_entity_poly.entity_id
_entity_poly.type
_entity_poly.pdbx_seq_one_letter_code
_entity_poly.pdbx_strand_id
1 'polypeptide(L)'
;MNSIPTDPNALYDKPHSVDLAQVMMVFQYFMLVSVSVGVGPRLFNWFKGETTGVPLLSDLEGAIDIGTSYPIAVVLPALVVYTVPYVMVVLALGLGRKWARAATLLLIPLNVLIGITGVARTYGEVFALIVAPLWILIALCVLGGLASRTARQWFRQNGWEPWYLRYEIDQLHHSHPNPRPRRRPRPRRKPKIAHDPNQPSAD
;
A
#
# COMPACT_ATOMS: atom_id res chain seq x y z
N MET A 1 -1.68 -20.91 -31.17
CA MET A 1 -2.23 -19.65 -31.72
C MET A 1 -1.91 -18.56 -30.72
N ASN A 2 -0.89 -17.75 -31.00
CA ASN A 2 -0.57 -16.58 -30.19
C ASN A 2 -1.49 -15.45 -30.67
N SER A 3 -2.55 -15.14 -29.93
CA SER A 3 -3.27 -13.90 -30.13
C SER A 3 -2.30 -12.76 -29.88
N ILE A 4 -1.99 -12.00 -30.93
CA ILE A 4 -1.39 -10.68 -30.79
C ILE A 4 -2.42 -9.89 -29.97
N PRO A 5 -2.07 -9.35 -28.79
CA PRO A 5 -3.01 -8.59 -28.00
C PRO A 5 -3.51 -7.41 -28.85
N THR A 6 -4.81 -7.44 -29.17
CA THR A 6 -5.47 -6.52 -30.10
C THR A 6 -5.69 -5.14 -29.51
N ASP A 7 -5.37 -4.94 -28.24
CA ASP A 7 -5.47 -3.66 -27.56
C ASP A 7 -4.11 -3.28 -26.95
N PRO A 8 -3.37 -2.32 -27.54
CA PRO A 8 -2.12 -1.84 -26.96
C PRO A 8 -2.33 -1.24 -25.56
N ASN A 9 -3.57 -0.86 -25.19
CA ASN A 9 -3.90 -0.29 -23.89
C ASN A 9 -3.88 -1.33 -22.75
N ALA A 10 -4.17 -2.60 -23.04
CA ALA A 10 -4.24 -3.65 -22.01
C ALA A 10 -2.89 -3.91 -21.32
N LEU A 11 -1.77 -3.50 -21.94
CA LEU A 11 -0.44 -3.59 -21.33
C LEU A 11 -0.14 -2.44 -20.36
N TYR A 12 -0.91 -1.35 -20.43
CA TYR A 12 -0.75 -0.14 -19.62
C TYR A 12 -1.81 0.01 -18.53
N ASP A 13 -2.78 -0.91 -18.48
CA ASP A 13 -3.79 -0.92 -17.45
C ASP A 13 -3.19 -1.17 -16.07
N LYS A 14 -3.74 -0.47 -15.09
CA LYS A 14 -3.39 -0.63 -13.69
C LYS A 14 -3.72 -2.07 -13.24
N PRO A 15 -2.79 -2.78 -12.60
CA PRO A 15 -3.05 -4.16 -12.21
C PRO A 15 -4.13 -4.23 -11.12
N HIS A 16 -5.02 -5.22 -11.23
CA HIS A 16 -6.11 -5.45 -10.27
C HIS A 16 -5.62 -5.61 -8.82
N SER A 17 -4.37 -6.05 -8.60
CA SER A 17 -3.79 -6.16 -7.26
C SER A 17 -3.51 -4.79 -6.61
N VAL A 18 -3.19 -3.76 -7.39
CA VAL A 18 -3.03 -2.38 -6.89
C VAL A 18 -4.39 -1.75 -6.68
N ASP A 19 -5.37 -2.08 -7.52
CA ASP A 19 -6.76 -1.62 -7.35
C ASP A 19 -7.39 -2.18 -6.07
N LEU A 20 -7.25 -3.48 -5.84
CA LEU A 20 -7.66 -4.12 -4.60
C LEU A 20 -6.97 -3.50 -3.38
N ALA A 21 -5.66 -3.24 -3.46
CA ALA A 21 -4.93 -2.59 -2.37
C ALA A 21 -5.47 -1.18 -2.07
N GLN A 22 -5.82 -0.39 -3.09
CA GLN A 22 -6.43 0.93 -2.90
C GLN A 22 -7.83 0.85 -2.27
N VAL A 23 -8.68 -0.06 -2.78
CA VAL A 23 -10.04 -0.24 -2.25
C VAL A 23 -9.98 -0.68 -0.78
N MET A 24 -9.13 -1.65 -0.48
CA MET A 24 -8.93 -2.14 0.89
C MET A 24 -8.36 -1.07 1.82
N MET A 25 -7.47 -0.21 1.31
CA MET A 25 -7.03 0.98 2.04
C MET A 25 -8.20 1.92 2.37
N VAL A 26 -9.04 2.26 1.40
CA VAL A 26 -10.21 3.11 1.66
C VAL A 26 -11.12 2.52 2.74
N PHE A 27 -11.38 1.21 2.71
CA PHE A 27 -12.11 0.53 3.79
C PHE A 27 -11.40 0.64 5.15
N GLN A 28 -10.09 0.46 5.18
CA GLN A 28 -9.31 0.58 6.41
C GLN A 28 -9.37 2.01 6.99
N TYR A 29 -9.36 3.02 6.13
CA TYR A 29 -9.54 4.42 6.52
C TYR A 29 -10.93 4.67 7.10
N PHE A 30 -12.00 4.19 6.46
CA PHE A 30 -13.36 4.35 6.99
C PHE A 30 -13.51 3.71 8.35
N MET A 31 -13.01 2.49 8.55
CA MET A 31 -13.01 1.85 9.86
C MET A 31 -12.26 2.67 10.91
N LEU A 32 -11.09 3.19 10.56
CA LEU A 32 -10.29 4.01 11.46
C LEU A 32 -11.02 5.31 11.83
N VAL A 33 -11.66 5.99 10.88
CA VAL A 33 -12.43 7.22 11.13
C VAL A 33 -13.66 6.91 11.99
N SER A 34 -14.42 5.86 11.68
CA SER A 34 -15.60 5.45 12.47
C SER A 34 -15.23 5.16 13.92
N VAL A 35 -14.09 4.49 14.14
CA VAL A 35 -13.53 4.26 15.48
C VAL A 35 -13.06 5.59 16.09
N SER A 36 -12.32 6.41 15.36
CA SER A 36 -11.73 7.67 15.85
C SER A 36 -12.77 8.71 16.29
N VAL A 37 -13.90 8.81 15.59
CA VAL A 37 -15.01 9.69 15.98
C VAL A 37 -15.62 9.26 17.32
N GLY A 38 -15.68 7.95 17.60
CA GLY A 38 -16.10 7.43 18.92
C GLY A 38 -15.02 7.52 20.00
N VAL A 39 -13.74 7.51 19.60
CA VAL A 39 -12.56 7.48 20.48
C VAL A 39 -12.13 8.86 20.97
N GLY A 40 -12.20 9.89 20.10
CA GLY A 40 -11.68 11.24 20.35
C GLY A 40 -12.07 11.81 21.71
N PRO A 41 -13.34 11.74 22.13
CA PRO A 41 -13.75 12.30 23.41
C PRO A 41 -13.27 11.51 24.64
N ARG A 42 -12.99 10.20 24.50
CA ARG A 42 -12.58 9.32 25.61
C ARG A 42 -11.06 9.18 25.75
N LEU A 43 -10.30 9.22 24.65
CA LEU A 43 -8.84 9.06 24.68
C LEU A 43 -8.13 10.23 25.36
N PHE A 44 -8.67 11.45 25.25
CA PHE A 44 -8.08 12.64 25.85
C PHE A 44 -8.50 12.87 27.30
N ASN A 45 -9.23 11.94 27.92
CA ASN A 45 -9.76 12.07 29.28
C ASN A 45 -10.55 13.37 29.53
N TRP A 46 -10.96 14.08 28.47
CA TRP A 46 -11.59 15.41 28.54
C TRP A 46 -12.93 15.36 29.30
N PHE A 47 -13.60 14.20 29.31
CA PHE A 47 -14.81 13.97 30.09
C PHE A 47 -14.59 13.59 31.56
N LYS A 48 -13.35 13.43 32.02
CA LYS A 48 -13.03 13.35 33.46
C LYS A 48 -12.43 14.67 33.87
N GLY A 49 -13.24 15.47 34.57
CA GLY A 49 -12.94 16.84 34.98
C GLY A 49 -11.61 17.00 35.71
N GLU A 50 -10.58 17.36 34.96
CA GLU A 50 -9.23 17.67 35.45
C GLU A 50 -8.72 19.00 34.87
N THR A 51 -9.61 19.95 34.60
CA THR A 51 -9.25 21.36 34.32
C THR A 51 -9.37 22.26 35.55
N THR A 52 -9.54 21.69 36.74
CA THR A 52 -9.58 22.41 38.03
C THR A 52 -8.27 23.09 38.43
N GLY A 53 -7.18 22.95 37.66
CA GLY A 53 -5.84 23.45 38.02
C GLY A 53 -5.18 24.45 37.07
N VAL A 54 -5.76 24.76 35.91
CA VAL A 54 -5.13 25.65 34.91
C VAL A 54 -6.09 26.79 34.53
N PRO A 55 -5.93 28.00 35.09
CA PRO A 55 -6.91 29.09 34.96
C PRO A 55 -7.12 29.59 33.52
N LEU A 56 -6.20 29.31 32.59
CA LEU A 56 -6.35 29.68 31.18
C LEU A 56 -7.18 28.67 30.37
N LEU A 57 -7.23 27.39 30.78
CA LEU A 57 -8.03 26.37 30.09
C LEU A 57 -9.47 26.34 30.61
N SER A 58 -9.71 26.65 31.89
CA SER A 58 -11.06 26.69 32.47
C SER A 58 -11.94 27.76 31.84
N ASP A 59 -11.38 28.92 31.51
CA ASP A 59 -12.12 30.03 30.86
C ASP A 59 -12.37 29.75 29.37
N LEU A 60 -11.47 29.02 28.70
CA LEU A 60 -11.67 28.56 27.33
C LEU A 60 -12.72 27.44 27.25
N GLU A 61 -12.74 26.55 28.23
CA GLU A 61 -13.68 25.44 28.32
C GLU A 61 -15.09 25.89 28.71
N GLY A 62 -15.22 26.97 29.49
CA GLY A 62 -16.51 27.62 29.77
C GLY A 62 -17.06 28.46 28.60
N ALA A 63 -16.21 28.89 27.66
CA ALA A 63 -16.60 29.65 26.47
C ALA A 63 -16.94 28.78 25.24
N ILE A 64 -16.55 27.50 25.26
CA ILE A 64 -16.78 26.54 24.19
C ILE A 64 -18.08 25.80 24.50
N ASP A 65 -19.14 26.13 23.78
CA ASP A 65 -20.42 25.42 23.85
C ASP A 65 -20.19 23.95 23.45
N ILE A 66 -20.19 23.07 24.46
CA ILE A 66 -19.69 21.69 24.41
C ILE A 66 -20.50 20.84 23.40
N GLY A 67 -21.69 21.31 22.99
CA GLY A 67 -22.54 20.67 22.00
C GLY A 67 -22.17 20.90 20.52
N THR A 68 -21.51 22.01 20.16
CA THR A 68 -21.30 22.42 18.75
C THR A 68 -19.85 22.72 18.38
N SER A 69 -19.05 23.22 19.31
CA SER A 69 -17.65 23.62 19.00
C SER A 69 -16.62 22.49 19.04
N TYR A 70 -16.85 21.43 19.82
CA TYR A 70 -15.96 20.25 19.89
C TYR A 70 -15.74 19.52 18.53
N PRO A 71 -16.80 19.14 17.79
CA PRO A 71 -16.61 18.45 16.50
C PRO A 71 -15.92 19.33 15.47
N ILE A 72 -16.12 20.65 15.53
CA ILE A 72 -15.56 21.59 14.56
C ILE A 72 -14.10 21.92 14.87
N ALA A 73 -13.75 22.16 16.13
CA ALA A 73 -12.42 22.64 16.51
C ALA A 73 -11.37 21.53 16.64
N VAL A 74 -11.76 20.31 16.99
CA VAL A 74 -10.82 19.20 17.27
C VAL A 74 -10.98 18.05 16.29
N VAL A 75 -12.22 17.59 16.08
CA VAL A 75 -12.47 16.44 15.20
C VAL A 75 -12.21 16.80 13.75
N LEU A 76 -12.65 17.98 13.29
CA LEU A 76 -12.44 18.40 11.90
C LEU A 76 -10.94 18.53 11.53
N PRO A 77 -10.09 19.24 12.30
CA PRO A 77 -8.67 19.32 11.97
C PRO A 77 -7.96 17.98 12.09
N ALA A 78 -8.28 17.18 13.12
CA ALA A 78 -7.72 15.83 13.26
C ALA A 78 -8.10 14.94 12.06
N LEU A 79 -9.36 15.01 11.61
CA LEU A 79 -9.83 14.32 10.42
C LEU A 79 -9.02 14.77 9.20
N VAL A 80 -8.86 16.07 8.96
CA VAL A 80 -8.06 16.59 7.83
C VAL A 80 -6.62 16.11 7.89
N VAL A 81 -5.97 16.19 9.06
CA VAL A 81 -4.60 15.74 9.29
C VAL A 81 -4.46 14.24 9.02
N TYR A 82 -5.49 13.43 9.27
CA TYR A 82 -5.47 12.00 8.95
C TYR A 82 -5.82 11.71 7.48
N THR A 83 -6.78 12.44 6.93
CA THR A 83 -7.35 12.20 5.58
C THR A 83 -6.33 12.56 4.51
N VAL A 84 -5.68 13.72 4.63
CA VAL A 84 -4.81 14.25 3.57
C VAL A 84 -3.63 13.30 3.30
N PRO A 85 -2.86 12.84 4.30
CA PRO A 85 -1.81 11.84 4.07
C PRO A 85 -2.37 10.53 3.50
N TYR A 86 -3.55 10.10 3.95
CA TYR A 86 -4.16 8.86 3.48
C TYR A 86 -4.50 8.93 1.98
N VAL A 87 -5.19 10.00 1.58
CA VAL A 87 -5.56 10.27 0.18
C VAL A 87 -4.30 10.41 -0.67
N MET A 88 -3.29 11.14 -0.20
CA MET A 88 -2.02 11.27 -0.90
C MET A 88 -1.35 9.92 -1.18
N VAL A 89 -1.34 9.02 -0.19
CA VAL A 89 -0.77 7.68 -0.36
C VAL A 89 -1.60 6.83 -1.32
N VAL A 90 -2.93 6.85 -1.20
CA VAL A 90 -3.82 6.12 -2.11
C VAL A 90 -3.65 6.60 -3.55
N LEU A 91 -3.66 7.90 -3.80
CA LEU A 91 -3.43 8.46 -5.13
C LEU A 91 -2.03 8.10 -5.66
N ALA A 92 -0.99 8.24 -4.82
CA ALA A 92 0.37 7.92 -5.21
C ALA A 92 0.60 6.43 -5.48
N LEU A 93 -0.14 5.53 -4.81
CA LEU A 93 -0.17 4.09 -5.12
C LEU A 93 -0.77 3.84 -6.51
N GLY A 94 -1.85 4.53 -6.84
CA GLY A 94 -2.50 4.44 -8.15
C GLY A 94 -1.60 4.92 -9.27
N LEU A 95 -0.81 5.96 -8.99
CA LEU A 95 0.23 6.45 -9.88
C LEU A 95 1.48 5.57 -9.92
N GLY A 96 1.57 4.53 -9.08
CA GLY A 96 2.71 3.60 -8.98
C GLY A 96 4.01 4.24 -8.51
N ARG A 97 3.94 5.28 -7.67
CA ARG A 97 5.12 5.89 -7.05
C ARG A 97 5.76 4.92 -6.05
N LYS A 98 7.08 4.73 -6.14
CA LYS A 98 7.82 3.79 -5.28
C LYS A 98 7.75 4.16 -3.79
N TRP A 99 7.78 5.46 -3.46
CA TRP A 99 7.66 5.92 -2.08
C TRP A 99 6.28 5.60 -1.48
N ALA A 100 5.22 5.58 -2.30
CA ALA A 100 3.86 5.27 -1.83
C ALA A 100 3.75 3.82 -1.36
N ARG A 101 4.44 2.89 -2.04
CA ARG A 101 4.54 1.51 -1.59
C ARG A 101 5.22 1.40 -0.22
N ALA A 102 6.34 2.09 -0.03
CA ALA A 102 7.05 2.10 1.26
C ALA A 102 6.19 2.72 2.37
N ALA A 103 5.57 3.88 2.09
CA ALA A 103 4.65 4.54 3.03
C ALA A 103 3.49 3.62 3.41
N THR A 104 2.92 2.89 2.45
CA THR A 104 1.81 1.96 2.71
C THR A 104 2.27 0.77 3.57
N LEU A 105 3.44 0.19 3.27
CA LEU A 105 3.99 -0.91 4.10
C LEU A 105 4.20 -0.51 5.56
N LEU A 106 4.41 0.78 5.85
CA LEU A 106 4.52 1.31 7.20
C LEU A 106 3.16 1.71 7.81
N LEU A 107 2.32 2.39 7.04
CA LEU A 107 1.02 2.90 7.51
C LEU A 107 0.03 1.79 7.84
N ILE A 108 -0.03 0.73 7.03
CA ILE A 108 -1.00 -0.35 7.21
C ILE A 108 -0.86 -1.05 8.58
N PRO A 109 0.32 -1.57 8.97
CA PRO A 109 0.47 -2.18 10.29
C PRO A 109 0.29 -1.16 11.42
N LEU A 110 0.75 0.08 11.25
CA LEU A 110 0.56 1.13 12.24
C LEU A 110 -0.93 1.42 12.47
N ASN A 111 -1.73 1.50 11.42
CA ASN A 111 -3.18 1.70 11.49
C ASN A 111 -3.89 0.55 12.18
N VAL A 112 -3.47 -0.71 11.94
CA VAL A 112 -4.02 -1.86 12.65
C VAL A 112 -3.74 -1.76 14.15
N LEU A 113 -2.51 -1.40 14.53
CA LEU A 113 -2.13 -1.27 15.94
C LEU A 113 -2.90 -0.15 16.65
N ILE A 114 -2.90 1.06 16.07
CA ILE A 114 -3.64 2.22 16.60
C ILE A 114 -5.13 1.88 16.67
N GLY A 115 -5.63 1.22 15.64
CA GLY A 115 -7.00 0.79 15.53
C GLY A 115 -7.46 -0.14 16.64
N ILE A 116 -6.79 -1.28 16.78
CA ILE A 116 -7.13 -2.30 17.78
C ILE A 116 -6.98 -1.73 19.20
N THR A 117 -5.90 -0.98 19.46
CA THR A 117 -5.68 -0.34 20.76
C THR A 117 -6.74 0.72 21.07
N GLY A 118 -7.15 1.52 20.07
CA GLY A 118 -8.23 2.49 20.18
C GLY A 118 -9.58 1.84 20.49
N VAL A 119 -9.90 0.74 19.81
CA VAL A 119 -11.12 -0.04 20.07
C VAL A 119 -11.09 -0.66 21.47
N ALA A 120 -9.98 -1.30 21.86
CA ALA A 120 -9.83 -1.93 23.17
C ALA A 120 -10.03 -0.91 24.31
N ARG A 121 -9.47 0.30 24.16
CA ARG A 121 -9.63 1.37 25.15
C ARG A 121 -11.05 1.96 25.20
N THR A 122 -11.77 1.97 24.08
CA THR A 122 -13.04 2.70 23.97
C THR A 122 -14.26 1.81 24.21
N TYR A 123 -14.21 0.57 23.74
CA TYR A 123 -15.31 -0.39 23.72
C TYR A 123 -15.00 -1.67 24.51
N GLY A 124 -13.77 -1.82 25.03
CA GLY A 124 -13.33 -2.97 25.80
C GLY A 124 -12.66 -4.06 24.97
N GLU A 125 -11.93 -4.94 25.65
CA GLU A 125 -11.10 -5.99 25.05
C GLU A 125 -11.92 -7.00 24.23
N VAL A 126 -13.12 -7.35 24.70
CA VAL A 126 -14.01 -8.30 24.01
C VAL A 126 -14.40 -7.78 22.61
N PHE A 127 -14.76 -6.50 22.51
CA PHE A 127 -15.12 -5.90 21.24
C PHE A 127 -13.90 -5.77 20.32
N ALA A 128 -12.73 -5.46 20.88
CA ALA A 128 -11.47 -5.45 20.12
C ALA A 128 -11.14 -6.83 19.54
N LEU A 129 -11.39 -7.91 20.28
CA LEU A 129 -11.14 -9.28 19.82
C LEU A 129 -12.06 -9.67 18.65
N ILE A 130 -13.26 -9.10 18.58
CA ILE A 130 -14.21 -9.31 17.47
C ILE A 130 -13.79 -8.52 16.22
N VAL A 131 -13.35 -7.27 16.39
CA VAL A 131 -13.03 -6.37 15.26
C VAL A 131 -11.61 -6.59 14.71
N ALA A 132 -10.65 -6.98 15.56
CA ALA A 132 -9.25 -7.16 15.18
C ALA A 132 -9.04 -8.14 14.00
N PRO A 133 -9.69 -9.32 13.93
CA PRO A 133 -9.53 -10.23 12.79
C PRO A 133 -9.91 -9.59 11.45
N LEU A 134 -11.00 -8.80 11.43
CA LEU A 134 -11.44 -8.11 10.23
C LEU A 134 -10.42 -7.05 9.79
N TRP A 135 -9.89 -6.28 10.75
CA TRP A 135 -8.87 -5.27 10.46
C TRP A 135 -7.56 -5.87 9.95
N ILE A 136 -7.12 -6.96 10.59
CA ILE A 136 -5.93 -7.72 10.19
C ILE A 136 -6.14 -8.31 8.79
N LEU A 137 -7.31 -8.85 8.49
CA LEU A 137 -7.62 -9.39 7.16
C LEU A 137 -7.51 -8.33 6.06
N ILE A 138 -8.09 -7.15 6.27
CA ILE A 138 -8.00 -6.02 5.34
C ILE A 138 -6.53 -5.61 5.13
N ALA A 139 -5.77 -5.51 6.22
CA ALA A 139 -4.34 -5.19 6.16
C ALA A 139 -3.55 -6.25 5.37
N LEU A 140 -3.82 -7.53 5.58
CA LEU A 140 -3.21 -8.62 4.83
C LEU A 140 -3.59 -8.56 3.34
N CYS A 141 -4.82 -8.19 3.00
CA CYS A 141 -5.23 -7.98 1.61
C CYS A 141 -4.43 -6.85 0.94
N VAL A 142 -4.23 -5.71 1.62
CA VAL A 142 -3.40 -4.61 1.10
C VAL A 142 -1.95 -5.06 0.92
N LEU A 143 -1.36 -5.67 1.95
CA LEU A 143 0.03 -6.13 1.93
C LEU A 143 0.24 -7.21 0.87
N GLY A 144 -0.68 -8.16 0.74
CA GLY A 144 -0.67 -9.22 -0.27
C GLY A 144 -0.81 -8.67 -1.69
N GLY A 145 -1.73 -7.71 -1.89
CA GLY A 145 -1.88 -6.98 -3.16
C GLY A 145 -0.58 -6.30 -3.58
N LEU A 146 0.09 -5.61 -2.66
CA LEU A 146 1.37 -4.92 -2.91
C LEU A 146 2.58 -5.87 -3.00
N ALA A 147 2.50 -7.07 -2.42
CA ALA A 147 3.53 -8.10 -2.52
C ALA A 147 3.44 -8.91 -3.82
N SER A 148 2.31 -8.85 -4.53
CA SER A 148 2.12 -9.54 -5.80
C SER A 148 3.20 -9.19 -6.83
N ARG A 149 3.51 -10.13 -7.73
CA ARG A 149 4.50 -9.92 -8.81
C ARG A 149 4.08 -8.79 -9.75
N THR A 150 2.78 -8.70 -10.03
CA THR A 150 2.18 -7.66 -10.88
C THR A 150 2.32 -6.26 -10.26
N ALA A 151 2.05 -6.11 -8.97
CA ALA A 151 2.26 -4.84 -8.28
C ALA A 151 3.76 -4.46 -8.25
N ARG A 152 4.66 -5.42 -7.98
CA ARG A 152 6.11 -5.16 -8.04
C ARG A 152 6.56 -4.66 -9.40
N GLN A 153 6.03 -5.24 -10.49
CA GLN A 153 6.33 -4.81 -11.83
C GLN A 153 5.81 -3.39 -12.10
N TRP A 154 4.56 -3.11 -11.69
CA TRP A 154 3.94 -1.78 -11.76
C TRP A 154 4.78 -0.69 -11.10
N PHE A 155 5.23 -0.89 -9.84
CA PHE A 155 6.08 0.08 -9.14
C PHE A 155 7.50 0.17 -9.73
N ARG A 156 8.02 -0.91 -10.33
CA ARG A 156 9.33 -0.87 -11.02
C ARG A 156 9.27 -0.01 -12.28
N GLN A 157 8.14 -0.02 -12.97
CA GLN A 157 7.87 0.77 -14.17
C GLN A 157 7.46 2.23 -13.84
N ASN A 158 7.62 2.69 -12.59
CA ASN A 158 7.17 4.02 -12.13
C ASN A 158 5.65 4.27 -12.34
N GLY A 159 4.84 3.21 -12.43
CA GLY A 159 3.38 3.30 -12.56
C GLY A 159 2.90 4.05 -13.79
N TRP A 160 1.96 4.99 -13.61
CA TRP A 160 1.30 5.82 -14.66
C TRP A 160 2.22 6.93 -15.24
N GLU A 161 3.54 6.73 -15.28
CA GLU A 161 4.41 7.54 -16.16
C GLU A 161 3.73 7.61 -17.54
N PRO A 162 3.57 8.80 -18.14
CA PRO A 162 2.54 8.96 -19.16
C PRO A 162 2.72 7.90 -20.25
N TRP A 163 1.70 7.09 -20.48
CA TRP A 163 1.82 5.92 -21.36
C TRP A 163 2.27 6.35 -22.76
N TYR A 164 1.90 7.57 -23.19
CA TYR A 164 2.36 8.19 -24.43
C TYR A 164 3.89 8.41 -24.44
N LEU A 165 4.48 8.75 -23.30
CA LEU A 165 5.93 8.98 -23.16
C LEU A 165 6.70 7.66 -23.29
N ARG A 166 6.14 6.55 -22.79
CA ARG A 166 6.69 5.20 -23.01
C ARG A 166 6.46 4.69 -24.43
N TYR A 167 5.30 4.97 -24.99
CA TYR A 167 4.99 4.67 -26.38
C TYR A 167 5.94 5.41 -27.34
N GLU A 168 6.20 6.69 -27.12
CA GLU A 168 7.18 7.49 -27.86
C GLU A 168 8.60 6.92 -27.73
N ILE A 169 9.03 6.55 -26.52
CA ILE A 169 10.35 5.92 -26.30
C ILE A 169 10.46 4.56 -27.02
N ASP A 170 9.41 3.73 -26.98
CA ASP A 170 9.39 2.43 -27.65
C ASP A 170 9.34 2.57 -29.18
N GLN A 171 8.60 3.55 -29.70
CA GLN A 171 8.62 3.92 -31.11
C GLN A 171 10.00 4.41 -31.55
N LEU A 172 10.68 5.24 -30.75
CA LEU A 172 12.05 5.69 -31.02
C LEU A 172 13.03 4.51 -31.02
N HIS A 173 12.88 3.56 -30.10
CA HIS A 173 13.71 2.34 -30.06
C HIS A 173 13.44 1.38 -31.22
N HIS A 174 12.21 1.31 -31.74
CA HIS A 174 11.87 0.50 -32.91
C HIS A 174 12.27 1.17 -34.24
N SER A 175 12.36 2.50 -34.25
CA SER A 175 12.79 3.30 -35.41
C SER A 175 14.30 3.19 -35.68
N HIS A 176 15.08 2.79 -34.69
CA HIS A 176 16.46 2.37 -34.88
C HIS A 176 16.52 0.83 -35.01
N PRO A 177 16.69 0.26 -36.21
CA PRO A 177 17.07 -1.14 -36.34
C PRO A 177 18.50 -1.29 -35.83
N ASN A 178 18.66 -1.41 -34.51
CA ASN A 178 19.96 -1.67 -33.92
C ASN A 178 20.39 -3.08 -34.39
N PRO A 179 21.53 -3.21 -35.10
CA PRO A 179 21.96 -4.49 -35.64
C PRO A 179 22.18 -5.45 -34.47
N ARG A 180 21.44 -6.55 -34.50
CA ARG A 180 21.47 -7.68 -33.56
C ARG A 180 22.84 -7.83 -32.87
N PRO A 181 22.91 -7.96 -31.53
CA PRO A 181 24.14 -8.41 -30.90
C PRO A 181 24.46 -9.80 -31.47
N ARG A 182 25.58 -9.89 -32.20
CA ARG A 182 26.13 -11.15 -32.71
C ARG A 182 26.03 -12.20 -31.61
N ARG A 183 25.21 -13.24 -31.83
CA ARG A 183 25.22 -14.47 -31.02
C ARG A 183 26.67 -14.89 -30.86
N ARG A 184 27.22 -14.76 -29.65
CA ARG A 184 28.51 -15.37 -29.33
C ARG A 184 28.39 -16.87 -29.63
N PRO A 185 29.33 -17.47 -30.37
CA PRO A 185 29.29 -18.91 -30.60
C PRO A 185 29.33 -19.62 -29.25
N ARG A 186 28.33 -20.45 -28.98
CA ARG A 186 28.33 -21.32 -27.80
C ARG A 186 29.56 -22.24 -27.94
N PRO A 187 30.46 -22.32 -26.95
CA PRO A 187 31.56 -23.27 -27.02
C PRO A 187 30.96 -24.68 -27.05
N ARG A 188 31.23 -25.39 -28.15
CA ARG A 188 30.80 -26.75 -28.42
C ARG A 188 31.40 -27.64 -27.32
N ARG A 189 30.56 -28.09 -26.39
CA ARG A 189 30.92 -29.08 -25.35
C ARG A 189 31.50 -30.30 -26.08
N LYS A 190 32.79 -30.59 -25.90
CA LYS A 190 33.40 -31.82 -26.40
C LYS A 190 32.66 -33.00 -25.73
N PRO A 191 32.22 -34.01 -26.50
CA PRO A 191 31.66 -35.21 -25.89
C PRO A 191 32.76 -35.89 -25.05
N LYS A 192 32.45 -36.13 -23.78
CA LYS A 192 33.26 -36.91 -22.87
C LYS A 192 33.26 -38.34 -23.44
N ILE A 193 34.40 -38.79 -23.96
CA ILE A 193 34.58 -40.15 -24.46
C ILE A 193 34.20 -41.09 -23.31
N ALA A 194 33.17 -41.90 -23.54
CA ALA A 194 32.77 -42.94 -22.61
C ALA A 194 33.94 -43.93 -22.50
N HIS A 195 34.35 -44.21 -21.27
CA HIS A 195 35.33 -45.24 -20.95
C HIS A 195 34.67 -46.58 -21.29
N ASP A 196 35.19 -47.28 -22.30
CA ASP A 196 34.76 -48.62 -22.67
C ASP A 196 35.25 -49.61 -21.58
N PRO A 197 34.35 -50.28 -20.84
CA PRO A 197 34.73 -51.22 -19.80
C PRO A 197 35.27 -52.55 -20.33
N ASN A 198 35.36 -52.75 -21.64
CA ASN A 198 35.81 -54.02 -22.24
C ASN A 198 37.23 -53.98 -22.84
N GLN A 199 38.08 -53.03 -22.46
CA GLN A 199 39.46 -53.01 -22.95
C GLN A 199 40.31 -54.03 -22.16
N PRO A 200 40.81 -55.12 -22.79
CA PRO A 200 41.62 -56.12 -22.10
C PRO A 200 42.97 -55.53 -21.72
N SER A 201 43.35 -55.72 -20.46
CA SER A 201 44.69 -55.45 -19.92
C SER A 201 45.70 -56.32 -20.67
N ALA A 202 46.58 -55.69 -21.44
CA ALA A 202 47.75 -56.34 -21.99
C ALA A 202 48.87 -56.28 -20.95
N ASP A 203 49.26 -57.47 -20.48
CA ASP A 203 50.57 -57.72 -19.86
C ASP A 203 51.68 -57.72 -20.93
#